data_AF-A0A7C5K2J9-F1
#
_entry.id   AF-A0A7C5K2J9-F1
#
_cell.length_a   1.000
_cell.length_b   1.000
_cell.length_c   1.000
_cell.angle_alpha   90.00
_cell.angle_beta   90.00
_cell.angle_gamma   90.00
#
_symmetry.space_group_name_H-M   'P 1'
#
loop_
_entity.id
_entity.type
_entity.pdbx_description
1 polymer ?
#
loop_
_entity_poly.entity_id
_entity_poly.type
_entity_poly.pdbx_seq_one_letter_code
_entity_poly.pdbx_strand_id
1 'polypeptide(L)'
;MHERIGRNRIKRVRSIAPLVLLLLMVQLFVPLVTFTQAQTDEHRITFVLGTDENLASLVNASVNATVNISIYNATEAKAANFSNESVLFLASLDNETVTSINQTLSQSAYVFAYNLSSNVSIGNVDDVNITKYWVYGGDENIQNLISYMDNRFYSNNTTFDPPEPPAGRAKVAFVVSEVSSYAAWLENTLDDVYITRNLNVSLCTYTHDNPESYQGMNLSDQDVIFLWMIGYPVQDALKDTVLEAKANGADVITTSFTDVYGMSSVNLSSPEFADIATYWANGGSDNMKGLLVFLGVKLCDIPLGDFELDAIPPPVVIPQFGIYHPDAKAEAEGIQGLGIFSSIDDYLAWYKSTGRYNESAPTVGIHYYYVSGKYGSYQTLDPLIRKIEDKCANVIFGSFSYKDSNTTTYFLKDGKPLVDSLIVINSFRLWHHHEDEGVGYLQQLNVTPIKGIMSVYMNESKWNESNGLSPSEVAWQVALPELDGETEFILFSGKEKDPVSGE
;
A
#
# COMPACT_ATOMS: atom_id res chain seq x y z
N MET A 1 72.95 -18.22 1.30
CA MET A 1 72.79 -16.89 1.92
C MET A 1 71.44 -16.90 2.62
N HIS A 2 71.39 -17.07 3.95
CA HIS A 2 71.34 -15.96 4.93
C HIS A 2 70.25 -14.95 4.53
N GLU A 3 69.23 -14.60 5.31
CA GLU A 3 68.98 -14.59 6.76
C GLU A 3 67.54 -13.95 6.85
N ARG A 4 66.55 -14.36 7.64
CA ARG A 4 66.31 -13.94 9.04
C ARG A 4 64.85 -14.27 9.48
N ILE A 5 64.73 -14.86 10.68
CA ILE A 5 63.94 -14.40 11.85
C ILE A 5 62.43 -14.11 11.61
N GLY A 6 61.43 -14.74 12.23
CA GLY A 6 61.35 -15.46 13.51
C GLY A 6 60.59 -14.63 14.55
N ARG A 7 59.35 -15.02 14.91
CA ARG A 7 58.80 -14.98 16.29
C ARG A 7 57.36 -15.52 16.38
N ASN A 8 57.24 -16.70 17.00
CA ASN A 8 56.05 -17.21 17.65
C ASN A 8 55.65 -16.32 18.85
N ARG A 9 54.34 -16.10 19.04
CA ARG A 9 53.71 -15.82 20.34
C ARG A 9 52.42 -16.66 20.42
N ILE A 10 52.50 -17.84 21.02
CA ILE A 10 52.00 -18.14 22.38
C ILE A 10 50.53 -17.72 22.57
N LYS A 11 49.61 -18.64 22.24
CA LYS A 11 48.27 -18.68 22.83
C LYS A 11 48.42 -19.11 24.29
N ARG A 12 48.30 -18.17 25.22
CA ARG A 12 48.13 -18.47 26.65
C ARG A 12 46.69 -18.91 26.88
N VAL A 13 46.51 -20.20 27.10
CA VAL A 13 45.35 -20.76 27.81
C VAL A 13 45.47 -20.30 29.27
N ARG A 14 44.48 -19.57 29.76
CA ARG A 14 44.25 -19.36 31.19
C ARG A 14 42.89 -19.97 31.52
N SER A 15 42.94 -21.09 32.23
CA SER A 15 41.83 -21.61 33.01
C SER A 15 41.48 -20.61 34.12
N ILE A 16 40.22 -20.20 34.19
CA ILE A 16 39.63 -19.60 35.38
C ILE A 16 38.33 -20.37 35.63
N ALA A 17 38.19 -20.81 36.87
CA ALA A 17 37.12 -21.67 37.39
C ALA A 17 35.71 -21.13 37.13
N PRO A 18 34.67 -21.99 37.09
CA PRO A 18 33.30 -21.51 37.05
C PRO A 18 32.93 -20.97 38.44
N LEU A 19 32.77 -19.66 38.54
CA LEU A 19 32.06 -19.04 39.64
C LEU A 19 30.58 -19.35 39.43
N VAL A 20 30.01 -20.15 40.33
CA VAL A 20 28.58 -20.39 40.44
C VAL A 20 27.90 -19.05 40.72
N LEU A 21 27.32 -18.43 39.70
CA LEU A 21 26.46 -17.26 39.87
C LEU A 21 25.07 -17.78 40.23
N LEU A 22 24.78 -17.76 41.53
CA LEU A 22 23.46 -18.01 42.09
C LEU A 22 22.51 -16.93 41.53
N LEU A 23 21.65 -17.29 40.58
CA LEU A 23 20.53 -16.46 40.16
C LEU A 23 19.52 -16.40 41.32
N LEU A 24 19.63 -15.35 42.12
CA LEU A 24 18.57 -14.91 43.02
C LEU A 24 17.42 -14.42 42.14
N MET A 25 16.46 -15.30 41.86
CA MET A 25 15.10 -14.89 41.48
C MET A 25 14.52 -14.10 42.66
N VAL A 26 14.65 -12.78 42.61
CA VAL A 26 13.82 -11.91 43.43
C VAL A 26 12.43 -11.94 42.81
N GLN A 27 11.55 -12.78 43.35
CA GLN A 27 10.11 -12.58 43.18
C GLN A 27 9.79 -11.24 43.83
N LEU A 28 9.65 -10.20 43.00
CA LEU A 28 8.99 -8.97 43.40
C LEU A 28 7.51 -9.32 43.63
N PHE A 29 7.19 -9.74 44.85
CA PHE A 29 5.83 -9.62 45.37
C PHE A 29 5.52 -8.12 45.41
N VAL A 30 4.81 -7.63 44.40
CA VAL A 30 4.13 -6.33 44.50
C VAL A 30 2.90 -6.58 45.37
N PRO A 31 2.83 -6.01 46.59
CA PRO A 31 1.64 -6.17 47.40
C PRO A 31 0.48 -5.42 46.74
N LEU A 32 -0.71 -6.01 46.87
CA LEU A 32 -1.98 -5.42 46.51
C LEU A 32 -2.09 -4.02 47.14
N VAL A 33 -1.99 -2.97 46.33
CA VAL A 33 -2.28 -1.60 46.78
C VAL A 33 -3.76 -1.34 46.49
N THR A 34 -4.64 -1.80 47.39
CA THR A 34 -6.03 -1.35 47.42
C THR A 34 -6.10 -0.02 48.17
N PHE A 35 -6.13 1.10 47.45
CA PHE A 35 -6.55 2.37 48.02
C PHE A 35 -8.09 2.39 48.07
N THR A 36 -8.65 2.17 49.25
CA THR A 36 -10.07 2.43 49.49
C THR A 36 -10.29 3.93 49.70
N GLN A 37 -10.60 4.66 48.62
CA GLN A 37 -11.47 5.82 48.71
C GLN A 37 -12.84 5.40 48.18
N ALA A 38 -13.88 5.60 48.99
CA ALA A 38 -15.25 5.29 48.66
C ALA A 38 -15.77 6.25 47.58
N GLN A 39 -15.42 5.98 46.32
CA GLN A 39 -16.22 6.33 45.15
C GLN A 39 -16.84 5.03 44.64
N THR A 40 -18.11 5.10 44.26
CA THR A 40 -18.94 3.96 43.85
C THR A 40 -18.24 3.11 42.78
N ASP A 41 -18.38 1.78 42.88
CA ASP A 41 -17.87 0.76 41.93
C ASP A 41 -18.35 0.92 40.46
N GLU A 42 -18.97 2.06 40.09
CA GLU A 42 -19.61 2.28 38.79
C GLU A 42 -18.66 2.82 37.70
N HIS A 43 -17.55 3.50 38.05
CA HIS A 43 -16.64 4.12 37.08
C HIS A 43 -15.25 3.50 37.12
N ARG A 44 -15.03 2.43 36.35
CA ARG A 44 -13.78 1.68 36.29
C ARG A 44 -13.47 1.20 34.88
N ILE A 45 -12.23 1.40 34.43
CA ILE A 45 -11.72 0.83 33.18
C ILE A 45 -10.87 -0.40 33.52
N THR A 46 -11.17 -1.52 32.90
CA THR A 46 -10.48 -2.79 33.13
C THR A 46 -9.65 -3.18 31.92
N PHE A 47 -8.34 -3.29 32.10
CA PHE A 47 -7.39 -3.77 31.10
C PHE A 47 -7.05 -5.23 31.37
N VAL A 48 -7.07 -6.05 30.32
CA VAL A 48 -6.65 -7.45 30.38
C VAL A 48 -5.60 -7.70 29.31
N LEU A 49 -4.38 -8.00 29.74
CA LEU A 49 -3.20 -8.06 28.88
C LEU A 49 -2.69 -9.50 28.76
N GLY A 50 -2.48 -9.97 27.53
CA GLY A 50 -1.86 -11.26 27.24
C GLY A 50 -0.35 -11.22 27.15
N THR A 51 0.23 -10.04 26.98
CA THR A 51 1.67 -9.76 26.92
C THR A 51 2.01 -8.61 27.87
N ASP A 52 3.30 -8.33 28.06
CA ASP A 52 3.76 -7.18 28.85
C ASP A 52 3.74 -5.86 28.05
N GLU A 53 3.15 -5.85 26.84
CA GLU A 53 3.00 -4.66 26.01
C GLU A 53 2.28 -3.55 26.78
N ASN A 54 2.90 -2.36 26.84
CA ASN A 54 2.43 -1.18 27.57
C ASN A 54 2.15 -1.37 29.08
N LEU A 55 2.42 -2.54 29.68
CA LEU A 55 2.10 -2.81 31.09
C LEU A 55 2.73 -1.79 32.04
N ALA A 56 4.01 -1.47 31.84
CA ALA A 56 4.72 -0.50 32.68
C ALA A 56 4.10 0.91 32.58
N SER A 57 3.83 1.39 31.37
CA SER A 57 3.20 2.69 31.12
C SER A 57 1.78 2.74 31.66
N LEU A 58 1.03 1.64 31.58
CA LEU A 58 -0.32 1.53 32.12
C LEU A 58 -0.33 1.58 33.65
N VAL A 59 0.61 0.88 34.30
CA VAL A 59 0.80 0.95 35.75
C VAL A 59 1.16 2.38 36.18
N ASN A 60 2.09 3.03 35.47
CA ASN A 60 2.44 4.44 35.75
C ASN A 60 1.23 5.37 35.62
N ALA A 61 0.49 5.26 34.51
CA ALA A 61 -0.67 6.11 34.25
C ALA A 61 -1.81 5.89 35.26
N SER A 62 -1.98 4.66 35.76
CA SER A 62 -3.02 4.31 36.75
C SER A 62 -2.88 5.04 38.08
N VAL A 63 -1.66 5.45 38.47
CA VAL A 63 -1.40 6.13 39.76
C VAL A 63 -2.09 7.49 39.84
N ASN A 64 -2.20 8.19 38.71
CA ASN A 64 -2.75 9.55 38.63
C ASN A 64 -4.07 9.61 37.84
N ALA A 65 -4.68 8.47 37.54
CA ALA A 65 -5.91 8.42 36.78
C ALA A 65 -7.09 9.01 37.58
N THR A 66 -7.98 9.72 36.89
CA THR A 66 -9.24 10.24 37.46
C THR A 66 -10.32 9.18 37.60
N VAL A 67 -10.08 8.01 37.01
CA VAL A 67 -10.97 6.84 36.98
C VAL A 67 -10.26 5.65 37.60
N ASN A 68 -11.02 4.74 38.23
CA ASN A 68 -10.44 3.52 38.76
C ASN A 68 -9.93 2.64 37.61
N ILE A 69 -8.72 2.12 37.74
CA ILE A 69 -8.11 1.21 36.77
C ILE A 69 -7.93 -0.16 37.41
N SER A 70 -8.33 -1.21 36.71
CA SER A 70 -7.96 -2.59 37.04
C SER A 70 -7.16 -3.19 35.90
N ILE A 71 -6.08 -3.88 36.23
CA ILE A 71 -5.18 -4.50 35.26
C ILE A 71 -5.08 -5.98 35.62
N TYR A 72 -5.37 -6.85 34.67
CA TYR A 72 -5.24 -8.29 34.81
C TYR A 72 -4.27 -8.81 33.75
N ASN A 73 -3.40 -9.74 34.14
CA ASN A 73 -2.77 -10.61 33.15
C ASN A 73 -3.71 -11.74 32.72
N ALA A 74 -3.37 -12.44 31.63
CA ALA A 74 -4.18 -13.54 31.10
C ALA A 74 -4.48 -14.64 32.13
N THR A 75 -3.55 -14.94 33.05
CA THR A 75 -3.75 -15.99 34.07
C THR A 75 -4.77 -15.56 35.12
N GLU A 76 -4.69 -14.32 35.59
CA GLU A 76 -5.62 -13.76 36.57
C GLU A 76 -7.02 -13.62 35.97
N ALA A 77 -7.11 -13.21 34.70
CA ALA A 77 -8.38 -13.03 34.00
C ALA A 77 -9.18 -14.34 33.89
N LYS A 78 -8.53 -15.50 33.75
CA LYS A 78 -9.22 -16.80 33.69
C LYS A 78 -9.99 -17.13 34.99
N ALA A 79 -9.60 -16.55 36.13
CA ALA A 79 -10.23 -16.77 37.43
C ALA A 79 -11.12 -15.60 37.90
N ALA A 80 -11.11 -14.47 37.19
CA ALA A 80 -11.87 -13.28 37.55
C ALA A 80 -13.32 -13.34 37.05
N ASN A 81 -14.21 -12.58 37.69
CA ASN A 81 -15.60 -12.41 37.27
C ASN A 81 -15.79 -11.00 36.70
N PHE A 82 -16.13 -10.91 35.41
CA PHE A 82 -16.30 -9.65 34.68
C PHE A 82 -17.76 -9.17 34.61
N SER A 83 -18.67 -9.74 35.40
CA SER A 83 -20.11 -9.43 35.34
C SER A 83 -20.47 -7.98 35.69
N ASN A 84 -19.59 -7.31 36.45
CA ASN A 84 -19.78 -5.94 36.91
C ASN A 84 -18.91 -4.92 36.17
N GLU A 85 -18.21 -5.36 35.11
CA GLU A 85 -17.33 -4.48 34.34
C GLU A 85 -18.13 -3.77 33.24
N SER A 86 -17.95 -2.45 33.16
CA SER A 86 -18.65 -1.61 32.18
C SER A 86 -17.78 -1.26 30.98
N VAL A 87 -16.46 -1.14 31.16
CA VAL A 87 -15.49 -0.81 30.09
C VAL A 87 -14.28 -1.73 30.21
N LEU A 88 -14.02 -2.50 29.15
CA LEU A 88 -12.89 -3.43 29.08
C LEU A 88 -12.02 -3.15 27.86
N PHE A 89 -10.71 -3.23 28.06
CA PHE A 89 -9.70 -3.26 27.03
C PHE A 89 -9.01 -4.62 27.07
N LEU A 90 -9.17 -5.41 26.01
CA LEU A 90 -8.60 -6.76 25.90
C LEU A 90 -7.48 -6.73 24.86
N ALA A 91 -6.25 -7.05 25.27
CA ALA A 91 -5.06 -6.92 24.43
C ALA A 91 -4.31 -8.25 24.32
N SER A 92 -4.07 -8.71 23.08
CA SER A 92 -3.12 -9.80 22.79
C SER A 92 -3.43 -11.13 23.52
N LEU A 93 -4.71 -11.44 23.71
CA LEU A 93 -5.17 -12.62 24.48
C LEU A 93 -5.40 -13.85 23.59
N ASP A 94 -5.14 -15.04 24.15
CA ASP A 94 -5.46 -16.32 23.53
C ASP A 94 -6.96 -16.68 23.60
N ASN A 95 -7.37 -17.64 22.76
CA ASN A 95 -8.76 -18.10 22.70
C ASN A 95 -9.30 -18.60 24.05
N GLU A 96 -8.48 -19.27 24.86
CA GLU A 96 -8.89 -19.81 26.15
C GLU A 96 -9.25 -18.67 27.13
N THR A 97 -8.39 -17.65 27.22
CA THR A 97 -8.59 -16.49 28.09
C THR A 97 -9.81 -15.69 27.68
N VAL A 98 -9.96 -15.41 26.38
CA VAL A 98 -11.13 -14.70 25.86
C VAL A 98 -12.42 -15.48 26.14
N THR A 99 -12.39 -16.81 26.01
CA THR A 99 -13.55 -17.66 26.33
C THR A 99 -13.93 -17.55 27.81
N SER A 100 -12.96 -17.59 28.73
CA SER A 100 -13.21 -17.42 30.17
C SER A 100 -13.81 -16.06 30.52
N ILE A 101 -13.30 -14.98 29.93
CA ILE A 101 -13.83 -13.63 30.14
C ILE A 101 -15.28 -13.56 29.66
N ASN A 102 -15.55 -14.03 28.43
CA ASN A 102 -16.86 -13.96 27.80
C ASN A 102 -17.97 -14.72 28.57
N GLN A 103 -17.61 -15.75 29.35
CA GLN A 103 -18.58 -16.50 30.16
C GLN A 103 -19.20 -15.67 31.28
N THR A 104 -18.50 -14.66 31.77
CA THR A 104 -18.93 -13.85 32.93
C THR A 104 -19.23 -12.41 32.57
N LEU A 105 -18.72 -11.93 31.44
CA LEU A 105 -18.87 -10.57 30.95
C LEU A 105 -20.34 -10.16 30.77
N SER A 106 -20.69 -8.95 31.20
CA SER A 106 -22.00 -8.36 30.92
C SER A 106 -22.17 -8.04 29.44
N GLN A 107 -23.35 -8.33 28.88
CA GLN A 107 -23.69 -7.96 27.50
C GLN A 107 -23.76 -6.44 27.27
N SER A 108 -23.89 -5.65 28.34
CA SER A 108 -23.92 -4.18 28.27
C SER A 108 -22.54 -3.53 28.33
N ALA A 109 -21.48 -4.32 28.51
CA ALA A 109 -20.12 -3.79 28.64
C ALA A 109 -19.61 -3.27 27.29
N TYR A 110 -18.89 -2.15 27.33
CA TYR A 110 -18.07 -1.67 26.21
C TYR A 110 -16.77 -2.46 26.21
N VAL A 111 -16.51 -3.22 25.15
CA VAL A 111 -15.32 -4.06 25.01
C VAL A 111 -14.55 -3.62 23.78
N PHE A 112 -13.37 -3.07 24.04
CA PHE A 112 -12.36 -2.87 23.03
C PHE A 112 -11.48 -4.13 22.96
N ALA A 113 -11.34 -4.68 21.76
CA ALA A 113 -10.60 -5.91 21.50
C ALA A 113 -9.44 -5.61 20.54
N TYR A 114 -8.22 -5.82 21.00
CA TYR A 114 -6.99 -5.58 20.25
C TYR A 114 -6.14 -6.84 20.15
N ASN A 115 -5.75 -7.19 18.92
CA ASN A 115 -4.85 -8.31 18.61
C ASN A 115 -5.24 -9.65 19.27
N LEU A 116 -6.53 -9.97 19.32
CA LEU A 116 -6.98 -11.22 19.96
C LEU A 116 -6.73 -12.43 19.05
N SER A 117 -6.04 -13.44 19.58
CA SER A 117 -5.88 -14.75 18.94
C SER A 117 -7.03 -15.68 19.32
N SER A 118 -8.27 -15.30 18.96
CA SER A 118 -9.50 -15.97 19.41
C SER A 118 -10.56 -16.04 18.32
N ASN A 119 -11.32 -17.13 18.29
CA ASN A 119 -12.50 -17.28 17.43
C ASN A 119 -13.79 -16.71 18.08
N VAL A 120 -13.68 -16.19 19.30
CA VAL A 120 -14.81 -15.62 20.05
C VAL A 120 -14.98 -14.15 19.68
N SER A 121 -16.14 -13.80 19.10
CA SER A 121 -16.52 -12.40 18.86
C SER A 121 -16.93 -11.75 20.17
N ILE A 122 -16.05 -10.90 20.73
CA ILE A 122 -16.27 -10.24 22.03
C ILE A 122 -16.19 -8.70 21.96
N GLY A 123 -15.42 -8.14 21.02
CA GLY A 123 -15.28 -6.69 20.84
C GLY A 123 -16.55 -6.07 20.26
N ASN A 124 -16.98 -4.95 20.84
CA ASN A 124 -18.14 -4.18 20.36
C ASN A 124 -17.87 -2.67 20.28
N VAL A 125 -16.63 -2.25 20.58
CA VAL A 125 -16.14 -0.88 20.39
C VAL A 125 -15.08 -0.90 19.31
N ASP A 126 -15.30 -0.10 18.27
CA ASP A 126 -14.29 0.25 17.28
C ASP A 126 -13.98 1.76 17.40
N ASP A 127 -12.72 2.09 17.68
CA ASP A 127 -12.25 3.46 17.87
C ASP A 127 -10.78 3.60 17.48
N VAL A 128 -10.53 4.28 16.37
CA VAL A 128 -9.19 4.48 15.81
C VAL A 128 -8.24 5.22 16.76
N ASN A 129 -8.74 6.11 17.64
CA ASN A 129 -7.88 6.84 18.57
C ASN A 129 -7.41 5.93 19.71
N ILE A 130 -8.30 5.07 20.21
CA ILE A 130 -7.96 4.05 21.22
C ILE A 130 -6.85 3.14 20.67
N THR A 131 -6.99 2.67 19.42
CA THR A 131 -5.95 1.89 18.73
C THR A 131 -4.64 2.67 18.63
N LYS A 132 -4.68 3.94 18.18
CA LYS A 132 -3.46 4.76 18.01
C LYS A 132 -2.72 4.98 19.32
N TYR A 133 -3.39 5.34 20.42
CA TYR A 133 -2.71 5.50 21.70
C TYR A 133 -2.04 4.19 22.16
N TRP A 134 -2.72 3.06 22.01
CA TRP A 134 -2.19 1.77 22.41
C TRP A 134 -0.97 1.38 21.57
N VAL A 135 -1.08 1.45 20.25
CA VAL A 135 -0.01 1.04 19.33
C VAL A 135 1.20 1.98 19.39
N TYR A 136 0.98 3.30 19.49
CA TYR A 136 2.07 4.26 19.67
C TYR A 136 2.73 4.09 21.04
N GLY A 137 1.94 3.78 22.07
CA GLY A 137 2.44 3.41 23.39
C GLY A 137 3.24 4.51 24.07
N GLY A 138 3.94 4.14 25.14
CA GLY A 138 4.68 5.08 25.98
C GLY A 138 3.79 5.81 26.99
N ASP A 139 4.42 6.38 28.01
CA ASP A 139 3.73 6.89 29.21
C ASP A 139 2.69 7.97 28.88
N GLU A 140 3.02 8.92 27.98
CA GLU A 140 2.12 10.01 27.60
C GLU A 140 0.89 9.52 26.84
N ASN A 141 1.06 8.67 25.82
CA ASN A 141 -0.09 8.12 25.08
C ASN A 141 -0.97 7.24 25.96
N ILE A 142 -0.39 6.40 26.82
CA ILE A 142 -1.18 5.53 27.70
C ILE A 142 -1.92 6.34 28.77
N GLN A 143 -1.35 7.43 29.25
CA GLN A 143 -2.07 8.38 30.11
C GLN A 143 -3.23 9.05 29.36
N ASN A 144 -3.00 9.53 28.14
CA ASN A 144 -4.03 10.15 27.31
C ASN A 144 -5.12 9.15 26.88
N LEU A 145 -4.78 7.88 26.67
CA LEU A 145 -5.73 6.79 26.43
C LEU A 145 -6.71 6.66 27.58
N ILE A 146 -6.22 6.59 28.82
CA ILE A 146 -7.08 6.49 30.01
C ILE A 146 -8.02 7.69 30.09
N SER A 147 -7.49 8.92 29.97
CA SER A 147 -8.29 10.15 29.99
C SER A 147 -9.32 10.19 28.86
N TYR A 148 -8.95 9.74 27.66
CA TYR A 148 -9.83 9.65 26.50
C TYR A 148 -10.98 8.69 26.73
N MET A 149 -10.68 7.48 27.19
CA MET A 149 -11.69 6.45 27.50
C MET A 149 -12.60 6.89 28.66
N ASP A 150 -12.04 7.52 29.69
CA ASP A 150 -12.80 8.06 30.82
C ASP A 150 -13.85 9.09 30.34
N ASN A 151 -13.42 10.07 29.54
CA ASN A 151 -14.33 11.05 28.95
C ASN A 151 -15.39 10.40 28.05
N ARG A 152 -14.96 9.44 27.21
CA ARG A 152 -15.83 8.80 26.21
C ARG A 152 -16.93 7.96 26.84
N PHE A 153 -16.60 7.14 27.84
CA PHE A 153 -17.53 6.15 28.40
C PHE A 153 -18.19 6.58 29.71
N TYR A 154 -17.59 7.52 30.45
CA TYR A 154 -18.12 8.01 31.72
C TYR A 154 -18.49 9.50 31.70
N SER A 155 -18.40 10.17 30.55
CA SER A 155 -18.76 11.60 30.39
C SER A 155 -18.00 12.54 31.32
N ASN A 156 -16.76 12.17 31.68
CA ASN A 156 -15.83 13.06 32.36
C ASN A 156 -15.26 14.12 31.40
N ASN A 157 -14.52 15.08 31.96
CA ASN A 157 -13.99 16.22 31.21
C ASN A 157 -12.49 16.45 31.47
N THR A 158 -11.74 15.36 31.57
CA THR A 158 -10.29 15.37 31.78
C THR A 158 -9.59 15.79 30.48
N THR A 159 -8.63 16.69 30.55
CA THR A 159 -7.86 17.09 29.36
C THR A 159 -6.96 15.94 28.90
N PHE A 160 -6.84 15.77 27.59
CA PHE A 160 -5.93 14.81 26.95
C PHE A 160 -5.39 15.42 25.65
N ASP A 161 -4.19 15.02 25.26
CA ASP A 161 -3.58 15.35 23.98
C ASP A 161 -3.85 14.24 22.95
N PRO A 162 -3.96 14.53 21.64
CA PRO A 162 -4.19 13.52 20.61
C PRO A 162 -3.06 12.47 20.56
N PRO A 163 -3.29 11.27 19.99
CA PRO A 163 -2.26 10.25 19.90
C PRO A 163 -1.03 10.74 19.13
N GLU A 164 0.15 10.65 19.75
CA GLU A 164 1.42 11.05 19.13
C GLU A 164 2.28 9.82 18.81
N PRO A 165 2.77 9.66 17.57
CA PRO A 165 3.63 8.54 17.22
C PRO A 165 4.99 8.64 17.94
N PRO A 166 5.70 7.52 18.16
CA PRO A 166 6.98 7.51 18.83
C PRO A 166 7.99 8.52 18.24
N ALA A 167 8.81 9.10 19.11
CA ALA A 167 9.94 9.92 18.69
C ALA A 167 11.04 9.04 18.06
N GLY A 168 11.83 9.62 17.13
CA GLY A 168 12.98 8.92 16.55
C GLY A 168 12.65 7.83 15.53
N ARG A 169 11.43 7.82 14.98
CA ARG A 169 11.04 6.97 13.83
C ARG A 169 11.98 7.18 12.65
N ALA A 170 12.23 6.10 11.91
CA ALA A 170 13.02 6.17 10.68
C ALA A 170 12.31 7.08 9.65
N LYS A 171 13.05 8.00 9.06
CA LYS A 171 12.55 9.01 8.12
C LYS A 171 12.70 8.52 6.68
N VAL A 172 11.57 8.41 5.99
CA VAL A 172 11.53 7.91 4.61
C VAL A 172 10.89 8.97 3.72
N ALA A 173 11.64 9.51 2.78
CA ALA A 173 11.13 10.50 1.83
C ALA A 173 10.86 9.88 0.46
N PHE A 174 9.72 10.20 -0.14
CA PHE A 174 9.39 9.89 -1.52
C PHE A 174 9.29 11.17 -2.33
N VAL A 175 10.07 11.29 -3.40
CA VAL A 175 9.96 12.38 -4.37
C VAL A 175 9.27 11.84 -5.63
N VAL A 176 8.01 12.23 -5.81
CA VAL A 176 7.15 11.76 -6.89
C VAL A 176 6.47 12.92 -7.61
N SER A 177 6.06 12.72 -8.85
CA SER A 177 5.29 13.74 -9.54
C SER A 177 3.89 13.86 -8.95
N GLU A 178 3.41 15.09 -8.75
CA GLU A 178 2.05 15.40 -8.25
C GLU A 178 0.95 14.78 -9.14
N VAL A 179 1.23 14.59 -10.43
CA VAL A 179 0.26 14.04 -11.39
C VAL A 179 0.28 12.51 -11.48
N SER A 180 0.77 11.82 -10.45
CA SER A 180 0.86 10.35 -10.40
C SER A 180 0.12 9.77 -9.19
N SER A 181 -0.48 8.58 -9.38
CA SER A 181 -1.21 7.86 -8.34
C SER A 181 -0.36 7.44 -7.12
N TYR A 182 0.98 7.47 -7.21
CA TYR A 182 1.85 7.01 -6.12
C TYR A 182 1.70 7.84 -4.85
N ALA A 183 1.48 9.16 -4.98
CA ALA A 183 1.25 10.02 -3.81
C ALA A 183 -0.01 9.56 -3.04
N ALA A 184 -1.13 9.39 -3.75
CA ALA A 184 -2.38 8.90 -3.17
C ALA A 184 -2.24 7.50 -2.56
N TRP A 185 -1.58 6.55 -3.26
CA TRP A 185 -1.37 5.21 -2.72
C TRP A 185 -0.53 5.22 -1.45
N LEU A 186 0.52 6.04 -1.39
CA LEU A 186 1.36 6.20 -0.20
C LEU A 186 0.58 6.90 0.92
N GLU A 187 -0.19 7.94 0.64
CA GLU A 187 -1.06 8.61 1.63
C GLU A 187 -2.03 7.61 2.28
N ASN A 188 -2.70 6.78 1.49
CA ASN A 188 -3.60 5.73 1.99
C ASN A 188 -2.89 4.74 2.93
N THR A 189 -1.58 4.52 2.76
CA THR A 189 -0.82 3.63 3.67
C THR A 189 -0.53 4.26 5.02
N LEU A 190 -0.66 5.58 5.15
CA LEU A 190 -0.45 6.30 6.42
C LEU A 190 -1.64 6.18 7.38
N ASP A 191 -2.75 5.57 6.94
CA ASP A 191 -3.83 5.13 7.84
C ASP A 191 -3.44 3.88 8.64
N ASP A 192 -2.41 3.15 8.19
CA ASP A 192 -1.87 2.02 8.93
C ASP A 192 -1.04 2.51 10.14
N VAL A 193 -1.54 2.19 11.32
CA VAL A 193 -0.96 2.61 12.59
C VAL A 193 0.44 2.02 12.82
N TYR A 194 0.73 0.82 12.29
CA TYR A 194 2.04 0.21 12.44
C TYR A 194 3.07 0.81 11.46
N ILE A 195 2.63 1.24 10.29
CA ILE A 195 3.47 2.05 9.39
C ILE A 195 3.83 3.36 10.10
N THR A 196 2.84 4.11 10.58
CA THR A 196 3.06 5.42 11.20
C THR A 196 3.74 5.35 12.56
N ARG A 197 3.62 4.24 13.30
CA ARG A 197 4.40 3.97 14.52
C ARG A 197 5.89 3.87 14.25
N ASN A 198 6.29 3.26 13.13
CA ASN A 198 7.68 2.92 12.85
C ASN A 198 8.37 3.89 11.90
N LEU A 199 7.62 4.45 10.94
CA LEU A 199 8.15 5.27 9.85
C LEU A 199 7.56 6.66 9.88
N ASN A 200 8.42 7.67 9.72
CA ASN A 200 8.04 9.04 9.42
C ASN A 200 8.15 9.27 7.91
N VAL A 201 7.05 9.01 7.20
CA VAL A 201 7.00 9.09 5.74
C VAL A 201 6.74 10.54 5.30
N SER A 202 7.65 11.09 4.49
CA SER A 202 7.53 12.40 3.88
C SER A 202 7.20 12.26 2.39
N LEU A 203 6.03 12.72 1.97
CA LEU A 203 5.61 12.70 0.57
C LEU A 203 5.89 14.05 -0.07
N CYS A 204 6.92 14.07 -0.91
CA CYS A 204 7.42 15.26 -1.58
C CYS A 204 6.96 15.25 -3.04
N THR A 205 5.79 15.83 -3.30
CA THR A 205 5.25 15.93 -4.66
C THR A 205 5.83 17.15 -5.39
N TYR A 206 6.14 17.01 -6.68
CA TYR A 206 6.56 18.12 -7.52
C TYR A 206 5.81 18.17 -8.85
N THR A 207 5.78 19.36 -9.45
CA THR A 207 5.27 19.60 -10.79
C THR A 207 6.38 20.15 -11.68
N HIS A 208 6.57 19.54 -12.85
CA HIS A 208 7.69 19.83 -13.76
C HIS A 208 7.74 21.31 -14.19
N ASP A 209 6.58 21.93 -14.40
CA ASP A 209 6.47 23.30 -14.88
C ASP A 209 6.46 24.34 -13.75
N ASN A 210 6.62 23.91 -12.49
CA ASN A 210 6.63 24.79 -11.32
C ASN A 210 7.90 24.58 -10.47
N PRO A 211 8.98 25.34 -10.74
CA PRO A 211 10.22 25.23 -9.96
C PRO A 211 10.04 25.42 -8.45
N GLU A 212 9.12 26.28 -8.02
CA GLU A 212 8.86 26.51 -6.58
C GLU A 212 8.39 25.24 -5.87
N SER A 213 7.84 24.25 -6.59
CA SER A 213 7.38 22.98 -6.00
C SER A 213 8.52 22.07 -5.52
N TYR A 214 9.75 22.26 -6.01
CA TYR A 214 10.90 21.43 -5.65
C TYR A 214 12.14 22.22 -5.19
N GLN A 215 12.14 23.55 -5.37
CA GLN A 215 13.21 24.41 -4.87
C GLN A 215 13.14 24.51 -3.33
N GLY A 216 14.29 24.32 -2.69
CA GLY A 216 14.40 24.39 -1.22
C GLY A 216 13.92 23.14 -0.47
N MET A 217 13.53 22.08 -1.18
CA MET A 217 13.24 20.79 -0.56
C MET A 217 14.51 20.23 0.08
N ASN A 218 14.46 20.04 1.40
CA ASN A 218 15.58 19.51 2.15
C ASN A 218 15.37 18.04 2.49
N LEU A 219 16.26 17.19 1.98
CA LEU A 219 16.26 15.75 2.21
C LEU A 219 17.47 15.29 3.04
N SER A 220 18.29 16.21 3.57
CA SER A 220 19.58 15.90 4.20
C SER A 220 19.49 15.11 5.52
N ASP A 221 18.31 15.09 6.14
CA ASP A 221 18.03 14.45 7.42
C ASP A 221 17.23 13.14 7.31
N GLN A 222 17.05 12.62 6.10
CA GLN A 222 16.29 11.40 5.82
C GLN A 222 17.17 10.15 5.95
N ASP A 223 16.60 9.04 6.41
CA ASP A 223 17.28 7.74 6.50
C ASP A 223 17.15 6.96 5.18
N VAL A 224 16.02 7.14 4.48
CA VAL A 224 15.78 6.56 3.15
C VAL A 224 15.18 7.61 2.22
N ILE A 225 15.68 7.70 0.99
CA ILE A 225 15.19 8.62 -0.03
C ILE A 225 14.83 7.83 -1.30
N PHE A 226 13.58 7.92 -1.74
CA PHE A 226 13.10 7.32 -2.97
C PHE A 226 12.82 8.39 -4.02
N LEU A 227 13.61 8.38 -5.10
CA LEU A 227 13.48 9.31 -6.22
C LEU A 227 12.89 8.57 -7.42
N TRP A 228 11.76 9.05 -7.95
CA TRP A 228 11.11 8.45 -9.11
C TRP A 228 10.88 9.44 -10.24
N MET A 229 11.32 9.06 -11.43
CA MET A 229 11.03 9.76 -12.70
C MET A 229 11.35 11.27 -12.65
N ILE A 230 12.43 11.67 -11.95
CA ILE A 230 12.82 13.08 -11.84
C ILE A 230 13.68 13.54 -13.01
N GLY A 231 13.25 14.62 -13.67
CA GLY A 231 14.02 15.27 -14.74
C GLY A 231 15.24 16.04 -14.22
N TYR A 232 16.13 16.44 -15.13
CA TYR A 232 17.36 17.17 -14.80
C TYR A 232 17.15 18.40 -13.88
N PRO A 233 16.15 19.28 -14.10
CA PRO A 233 15.95 20.44 -13.23
C PRO A 233 15.66 20.08 -11.76
N VAL A 234 14.94 18.98 -11.55
CA VAL A 234 14.60 18.48 -10.20
C VAL A 234 15.82 17.82 -9.57
N GLN A 235 16.54 16.99 -10.34
CA GLN A 235 17.81 16.41 -9.87
C GLN A 235 18.82 17.50 -9.47
N ASP A 236 18.95 18.56 -10.27
CA ASP A 236 19.88 19.66 -9.99
C ASP A 236 19.55 20.41 -8.69
N ALA A 237 18.27 20.58 -8.39
CA ALA A 237 17.80 21.24 -7.18
C ALA A 237 17.98 20.38 -5.91
N LEU A 238 17.84 19.06 -6.02
CA LEU A 238 17.87 18.14 -4.88
C LEU A 238 19.26 17.54 -4.60
N LYS A 239 20.17 17.54 -5.58
CA LYS A 239 21.43 16.79 -5.50
C LYS A 239 22.24 17.05 -4.23
N ASP A 240 22.32 18.30 -3.77
CA ASP A 240 23.19 18.65 -2.64
C ASP A 240 22.65 18.06 -1.33
N THR A 241 21.33 18.15 -1.10
CA THR A 241 20.68 17.61 0.11
C THR A 241 20.62 16.08 0.09
N VAL A 242 20.41 15.47 -1.08
CA VAL A 242 20.42 14.01 -1.26
C VAL A 242 21.84 13.45 -1.06
N LEU A 243 22.87 14.09 -1.62
CA LEU A 243 24.26 13.66 -1.43
C LEU A 243 24.73 13.85 0.01
N GLU A 244 24.25 14.88 0.71
CA GLU A 244 24.48 15.06 2.14
C GLU A 244 23.84 13.93 2.96
N ALA A 245 22.57 13.60 2.71
CA ALA A 245 21.88 12.49 3.37
C ALA A 245 22.65 11.17 3.15
N LYS A 246 23.03 10.89 1.90
CA LYS A 246 23.84 9.72 1.54
C LYS A 246 25.17 9.70 2.30
N ALA A 247 25.84 10.84 2.43
CA ALA A 247 27.09 10.94 3.18
C ALA A 247 26.89 10.68 4.69
N ASN A 248 25.70 10.98 5.21
CA ASN A 248 25.27 10.69 6.57
C ASN A 248 24.77 9.25 6.77
N GLY A 249 24.76 8.42 5.72
CA GLY A 249 24.39 7.01 5.78
C GLY A 249 23.01 6.68 5.22
N ALA A 250 22.30 7.64 4.63
CA ALA A 250 20.99 7.39 4.06
C ALA A 250 21.05 6.45 2.84
N ASP A 251 20.04 5.60 2.71
CA ASP A 251 19.83 4.79 1.52
C ASP A 251 19.04 5.54 0.45
N VAL A 252 19.64 5.73 -0.72
CA VAL A 252 19.07 6.48 -1.84
C VAL A 252 18.71 5.54 -2.97
N ILE A 253 17.42 5.46 -3.26
CA ILE A 253 16.82 4.67 -4.34
C ILE A 253 16.48 5.62 -5.49
N THR A 254 16.93 5.28 -6.70
CA THR A 254 16.61 6.03 -7.93
C THR A 254 16.02 5.10 -8.97
N THR A 255 14.89 5.46 -9.58
CA THR A 255 14.28 4.64 -10.63
C THR A 255 13.57 5.47 -11.71
N SER A 256 13.54 4.95 -12.94
CA SER A 256 12.91 5.58 -14.12
C SER A 256 13.51 6.93 -14.55
N PHE A 257 14.79 7.19 -14.27
CA PHE A 257 15.57 8.29 -14.84
C PHE A 257 17.07 7.96 -14.83
N THR A 258 17.86 8.71 -15.60
CA THR A 258 19.33 8.63 -15.54
C THR A 258 19.83 9.53 -14.41
N ASP A 259 20.44 8.92 -13.40
CA ASP A 259 21.10 9.62 -12.30
C ASP A 259 22.43 10.22 -12.77
N VAL A 260 22.45 11.53 -13.04
CA VAL A 260 23.63 12.23 -13.54
C VAL A 260 24.58 12.70 -12.43
N TYR A 261 24.14 12.63 -11.17
CA TYR A 261 24.88 13.11 -10.00
C TYR A 261 25.43 12.00 -9.11
N GLY A 262 25.10 10.74 -9.40
CA GLY A 262 25.57 9.59 -8.62
C GLY A 262 24.94 9.55 -7.22
N MET A 263 23.67 9.95 -7.11
CA MET A 263 22.88 9.95 -5.90
C MET A 263 22.59 8.52 -5.41
N SER A 264 22.28 7.57 -6.30
CA SER A 264 21.90 6.20 -5.91
C SER A 264 22.94 5.50 -5.01
N SER A 265 22.48 4.87 -3.94
CA SER A 265 23.27 3.93 -3.12
C SER A 265 22.72 2.51 -3.15
N VAL A 266 21.42 2.34 -3.45
CA VAL A 266 20.75 1.03 -3.48
C VAL A 266 20.76 0.46 -4.89
N ASN A 267 21.35 -0.73 -5.05
CA ASN A 267 21.35 -1.44 -6.33
C ASN A 267 20.08 -2.28 -6.52
N LEU A 268 19.08 -1.74 -7.22
CA LEU A 268 17.81 -2.41 -7.52
C LEU A 268 17.95 -3.68 -8.38
N SER A 269 19.11 -3.92 -9.00
CA SER A 269 19.38 -5.18 -9.71
C SER A 269 19.88 -6.30 -8.80
N SER A 270 20.21 -6.01 -7.54
CA SER A 270 20.58 -7.05 -6.59
C SER A 270 19.35 -7.87 -6.21
N PRO A 271 19.46 -9.21 -6.06
CA PRO A 271 18.33 -10.04 -5.59
C PRO A 271 17.79 -9.61 -4.23
N GLU A 272 18.63 -8.97 -3.41
CA GLU A 272 18.26 -8.46 -2.09
C GLU A 272 17.27 -7.30 -2.16
N PHE A 273 17.36 -6.43 -3.18
CA PHE A 273 16.54 -5.21 -3.30
C PHE A 273 15.61 -5.21 -4.53
N ALA A 274 15.58 -6.30 -5.31
CA ALA A 274 14.80 -6.39 -6.54
C ALA A 274 13.28 -6.18 -6.31
N ASP A 275 12.77 -6.57 -5.14
CA ASP A 275 11.35 -6.40 -4.81
C ASP A 275 10.91 -4.94 -4.74
N ILE A 276 11.81 -4.00 -4.43
CA ILE A 276 11.52 -2.57 -4.46
C ILE A 276 11.00 -2.15 -5.84
N ALA A 277 11.65 -2.61 -6.92
CA ALA A 277 11.23 -2.30 -8.28
C ALA A 277 9.91 -3.00 -8.64
N THR A 278 9.69 -4.22 -8.15
CA THR A 278 8.45 -4.97 -8.38
C THR A 278 7.26 -4.30 -7.69
N TYR A 279 7.42 -3.91 -6.42
CA TYR A 279 6.41 -3.17 -5.66
C TYR A 279 6.01 -1.89 -6.39
N TRP A 280 7.03 -1.09 -6.74
CA TRP A 280 6.82 0.17 -7.42
C TRP A 280 6.11 -0.02 -8.77
N ALA A 281 6.57 -0.96 -9.59
CA ALA A 281 6.01 -1.18 -10.93
C ALA A 281 4.55 -1.66 -10.95
N ASN A 282 4.13 -2.41 -9.93
CA ASN A 282 2.77 -2.93 -9.84
C ASN A 282 1.80 -1.94 -9.18
N GLY A 283 2.28 -1.05 -8.31
CA GLY A 283 1.47 0.04 -7.75
C GLY A 283 0.30 -0.44 -6.87
N GLY A 284 -0.55 0.49 -6.45
CA GLY A 284 -1.64 0.25 -5.51
C GLY A 284 -1.20 0.24 -4.04
N SER A 285 -2.14 0.51 -3.14
CA SER A 285 -1.88 0.68 -1.70
C SER A 285 -1.27 -0.56 -1.05
N ASP A 286 -1.64 -1.78 -1.45
CA ASP A 286 -1.05 -3.01 -0.90
C ASP A 286 0.45 -3.13 -1.23
N ASN A 287 0.83 -2.79 -2.47
CA ASN A 287 2.24 -2.76 -2.86
C ASN A 287 2.99 -1.60 -2.19
N MET A 288 2.37 -0.43 -1.99
CA MET A 288 3.00 0.66 -1.26
C MET A 288 3.21 0.32 0.22
N LYS A 289 2.26 -0.39 0.84
CA LYS A 289 2.38 -0.87 2.22
C LYS A 289 3.51 -1.90 2.32
N GLY A 290 3.53 -2.89 1.42
CA GLY A 290 4.60 -3.87 1.35
C GLY A 290 5.98 -3.23 1.11
N LEU A 291 6.05 -2.19 0.26
CA LEU A 291 7.26 -1.41 0.04
C LEU A 291 7.72 -0.71 1.33
N LEU A 292 6.83 -0.01 2.05
CA LEU A 292 7.20 0.68 3.29
C LEU A 292 7.71 -0.31 4.36
N VAL A 293 7.03 -1.45 4.55
CA VAL A 293 7.52 -2.52 5.44
C VAL A 293 8.89 -3.01 4.98
N PHE A 294 9.06 -3.25 3.68
CA PHE A 294 10.34 -3.68 3.12
C PHE A 294 11.45 -2.68 3.42
N LEU A 295 11.23 -1.38 3.18
CA LEU A 295 12.22 -0.32 3.44
C LEU A 295 12.54 -0.24 4.93
N GLY A 296 11.53 -0.26 5.81
CA GLY A 296 11.72 -0.23 7.25
C GLY A 296 12.57 -1.40 7.76
N VAL A 297 12.28 -2.61 7.29
CA VAL A 297 13.00 -3.82 7.73
C VAL A 297 14.39 -3.93 7.13
N LYS A 298 14.54 -3.62 5.83
CA LYS A 298 15.79 -3.87 5.09
C LYS A 298 16.78 -2.72 5.11
N LEU A 299 16.30 -1.49 5.23
CA LEU A 299 17.14 -0.29 5.16
C LEU A 299 17.18 0.48 6.48
N CYS A 300 16.18 0.31 7.34
CA CYS A 300 16.12 0.97 8.66
C CYS A 300 16.32 0.01 9.85
N ASP A 301 16.62 -1.27 9.59
CA ASP A 301 16.80 -2.33 10.61
C ASP A 301 15.62 -2.47 11.60
N ILE A 302 14.40 -2.09 11.20
CA ILE A 302 13.22 -2.22 12.05
C ILE A 302 12.80 -3.69 12.15
N PRO A 303 12.65 -4.26 13.36
CA PRO A 303 12.15 -5.61 13.52
C PRO A 303 10.77 -5.79 12.88
N LEU A 304 10.59 -6.91 12.18
CA LEU A 304 9.32 -7.18 11.50
C LEU A 304 8.12 -7.26 12.47
N GLY A 305 8.36 -7.72 13.70
CA GLY A 305 7.34 -7.75 14.75
C GLY A 305 6.79 -6.37 15.12
N ASP A 306 7.54 -5.29 14.90
CA ASP A 306 7.06 -3.93 15.18
C ASP A 306 5.98 -3.47 14.19
N PHE A 307 5.89 -4.16 13.04
CA PHE A 307 4.81 -4.03 12.06
C PHE A 307 3.64 -5.00 12.27
N GLU A 308 3.68 -5.83 13.33
CA GLU A 308 2.74 -6.95 13.57
C GLU A 308 2.65 -7.93 12.38
N LEU A 309 3.81 -8.31 11.82
CA LEU A 309 3.92 -9.23 10.68
C LEU A 309 4.94 -10.35 10.95
N ASP A 310 4.67 -11.53 10.38
CA ASP A 310 5.56 -12.70 10.44
C ASP A 310 6.54 -12.81 9.26
N ALA A 311 6.17 -12.22 8.11
CA ALA A 311 7.07 -12.03 6.97
C ALA A 311 6.86 -10.64 6.33
N ILE A 312 7.89 -10.10 5.67
CA ILE A 312 7.69 -8.97 4.76
C ILE A 312 6.71 -9.46 3.68
N PRO A 313 5.61 -8.74 3.40
CA PRO A 313 4.70 -9.12 2.34
C PRO A 313 5.49 -9.32 1.02
N PRO A 314 5.09 -10.22 0.13
CA PRO A 314 5.63 -10.25 -1.23
C PRO A 314 4.92 -9.19 -2.10
N PRO A 315 5.57 -8.66 -3.16
CA PRO A 315 4.89 -7.81 -4.13
C PRO A 315 3.66 -8.48 -4.74
N VAL A 316 2.54 -7.75 -4.77
CA VAL A 316 1.32 -8.15 -5.45
C VAL A 316 1.51 -7.86 -6.94
N VAL A 317 1.74 -8.92 -7.72
CA VAL A 317 1.97 -8.81 -9.16
C VAL A 317 0.64 -8.75 -9.90
N ILE A 318 0.38 -7.61 -10.55
CA ILE A 318 -0.80 -7.37 -11.36
C ILE A 318 -0.46 -7.68 -12.82
N PRO A 319 -1.12 -8.65 -13.48
CA PRO A 319 -0.92 -8.91 -14.90
C PRO A 319 -1.14 -7.64 -15.72
N GLN A 320 -0.11 -7.22 -16.45
CA GLN A 320 -0.18 -6.00 -17.27
C GLN A 320 -0.84 -6.26 -18.62
N PHE A 321 -0.80 -7.51 -19.08
CA PHE A 321 -1.23 -7.92 -20.42
C PHE A 321 -2.18 -9.11 -20.35
N GLY A 322 -3.09 -9.18 -21.32
CA GLY A 322 -4.14 -10.18 -21.38
C GLY A 322 -5.44 -9.61 -21.93
N ILE A 323 -6.55 -10.23 -21.50
CA ILE A 323 -7.93 -9.79 -21.78
C ILE A 323 -8.57 -9.43 -20.45
N TYR A 324 -9.28 -8.31 -20.36
CA TYR A 324 -9.96 -7.89 -19.13
C TYR A 324 -11.46 -7.69 -19.32
N HIS A 325 -12.22 -7.98 -18.25
CA HIS A 325 -13.62 -7.62 -18.15
C HIS A 325 -14.00 -7.14 -16.74
N PRO A 326 -14.72 -6.01 -16.60
CA PRO A 326 -15.06 -5.45 -15.30
C PRO A 326 -15.96 -6.36 -14.46
N ASP A 327 -16.87 -7.07 -15.12
CA ASP A 327 -17.78 -7.95 -14.40
C ASP A 327 -17.11 -9.28 -14.00
N ALA A 328 -16.10 -9.76 -14.74
CA ALA A 328 -15.27 -10.87 -14.28
C ALA A 328 -14.54 -10.48 -12.99
N LYS A 329 -14.01 -9.25 -12.92
CA LYS A 329 -13.38 -8.73 -11.69
C LYS A 329 -14.39 -8.64 -10.55
N ALA A 330 -15.61 -8.17 -10.80
CA ALA A 330 -16.67 -8.11 -9.78
C ALA A 330 -17.10 -9.50 -9.27
N GLU A 331 -16.98 -10.53 -10.12
CA GLU A 331 -17.22 -11.93 -9.82
C GLU A 331 -16.00 -12.64 -9.19
N ALA A 332 -14.88 -11.93 -9.00
CA ALA A 332 -13.59 -12.48 -8.56
C ALA A 332 -13.06 -13.62 -9.46
N GLU A 333 -13.31 -13.51 -10.76
CA GLU A 333 -12.86 -14.45 -11.80
C GLU A 333 -11.55 -13.99 -12.47
N GLY A 334 -10.93 -14.90 -13.23
CA GLY A 334 -9.65 -14.67 -13.89
C GLY A 334 -8.44 -14.77 -12.95
N ILE A 335 -7.28 -14.33 -13.42
CA ILE A 335 -6.01 -14.42 -12.68
C ILE A 335 -6.13 -13.63 -11.37
N GLN A 336 -6.04 -14.32 -10.24
CA GLN A 336 -6.15 -13.74 -8.89
C GLN A 336 -7.46 -12.96 -8.65
N GLY A 337 -8.53 -13.28 -9.39
CA GLY A 337 -9.82 -12.58 -9.29
C GLY A 337 -9.81 -11.15 -9.84
N LEU A 338 -8.80 -10.80 -10.64
CA LEU A 338 -8.65 -9.45 -11.20
C LEU A 338 -9.48 -9.22 -12.47
N GLY A 339 -10.26 -10.20 -12.91
CA GLY A 339 -10.99 -10.17 -14.18
C GLY A 339 -10.09 -10.20 -15.40
N ILE A 340 -8.83 -10.63 -15.25
CA ILE A 340 -7.82 -10.69 -16.32
C ILE A 340 -7.57 -12.14 -16.73
N PHE A 341 -7.56 -12.40 -18.04
CA PHE A 341 -7.34 -13.70 -18.64
C PHE A 341 -6.10 -13.66 -19.54
N SER A 342 -5.28 -14.71 -19.51
CA SER A 342 -4.08 -14.83 -20.35
C SER A 342 -4.35 -15.34 -21.75
N SER A 343 -5.55 -15.88 -22.01
CA SER A 343 -5.94 -16.45 -23.30
C SER A 343 -7.38 -16.14 -23.65
N ILE A 344 -7.66 -16.10 -24.96
CA ILE A 344 -9.02 -15.93 -25.50
C ILE A 344 -9.94 -17.10 -25.13
N ASP A 345 -9.39 -18.30 -24.96
CA ASP A 345 -10.18 -19.49 -24.64
C ASP A 345 -10.72 -19.44 -23.23
N ASP A 346 -9.89 -19.02 -22.26
CA ASP A 346 -10.32 -18.85 -20.88
C ASP A 346 -11.36 -17.72 -20.76
N TYR A 347 -11.13 -16.60 -21.47
CA TYR A 347 -12.06 -15.48 -21.52
C TYR A 347 -13.43 -15.90 -22.08
N LEU A 348 -13.46 -16.57 -23.22
CA LEU A 348 -14.72 -17.01 -23.84
C LEU A 348 -15.42 -18.08 -23.01
N ALA A 349 -14.69 -18.96 -22.34
CA ALA A 349 -15.28 -19.95 -21.43
C ALA A 349 -16.03 -19.25 -20.29
N TRP A 350 -15.39 -18.26 -19.64
CA TRP A 350 -16.04 -17.42 -18.63
C TRP A 350 -17.24 -16.68 -19.22
N TYR A 351 -17.07 -15.95 -20.32
CA TYR A 351 -18.11 -15.07 -20.86
C TYR A 351 -19.35 -15.85 -21.34
N LYS A 352 -19.16 -17.07 -21.84
CA LYS A 352 -20.25 -18.02 -22.13
C LYS A 352 -20.94 -18.51 -20.86
N SER A 353 -20.19 -18.78 -19.80
CA SER A 353 -20.74 -19.28 -18.53
C SER A 353 -21.68 -18.26 -17.86
N THR A 354 -21.47 -16.96 -18.09
CA THR A 354 -22.36 -15.91 -17.58
C THR A 354 -23.69 -15.83 -18.34
N GLY A 355 -23.82 -16.52 -19.48
CA GLY A 355 -24.99 -16.44 -20.36
C GLY A 355 -25.14 -15.12 -21.13
N ARG A 356 -24.11 -14.26 -21.13
CA ARG A 356 -24.12 -12.95 -21.78
C ARG A 356 -23.53 -12.97 -23.19
N TYR A 357 -22.54 -13.82 -23.41
CA TYR A 357 -21.96 -14.00 -24.74
C TYR A 357 -22.98 -14.54 -25.74
N ASN A 358 -23.11 -13.86 -26.88
CA ASN A 358 -24.01 -14.23 -27.96
C ASN A 358 -23.23 -14.44 -29.26
N GLU A 359 -23.10 -15.68 -29.71
CA GLU A 359 -22.36 -16.03 -30.93
C GLU A 359 -22.90 -15.37 -32.22
N SER A 360 -24.16 -14.91 -32.23
CA SER A 360 -24.76 -14.23 -33.38
C SER A 360 -24.69 -12.69 -33.28
N ALA A 361 -24.24 -12.16 -32.15
CA ALA A 361 -24.07 -10.71 -31.97
C ALA A 361 -22.73 -10.25 -32.56
N PRO A 362 -22.64 -8.98 -33.02
CA PRO A 362 -21.36 -8.40 -33.41
C PRO A 362 -20.41 -8.37 -32.20
N THR A 363 -19.13 -8.62 -32.45
CA THR A 363 -18.08 -8.58 -31.43
C THR A 363 -17.17 -7.39 -31.65
N VAL A 364 -17.05 -6.52 -30.65
CA VAL A 364 -16.18 -5.34 -30.68
C VAL A 364 -14.88 -5.63 -29.94
N GLY A 365 -13.76 -5.56 -30.65
CA GLY A 365 -12.43 -5.57 -30.04
C GLY A 365 -12.08 -4.19 -29.50
N ILE A 366 -11.40 -4.12 -28.35
CA ILE A 366 -10.83 -2.88 -27.82
C ILE A 366 -9.35 -3.14 -27.51
N HIS A 367 -8.46 -2.33 -28.07
CA HIS A 367 -7.03 -2.34 -27.73
C HIS A 367 -6.64 -1.14 -26.88
N TYR A 368 -5.94 -1.40 -25.78
CA TYR A 368 -5.23 -0.40 -24.96
C TYR A 368 -3.90 -0.98 -24.47
N TYR A 369 -2.98 -0.17 -23.93
CA TYR A 369 -1.65 -0.65 -23.55
C TYR A 369 -1.64 -1.73 -22.45
N TYR A 370 -2.53 -1.60 -21.46
CA TYR A 370 -2.51 -2.42 -20.26
C TYR A 370 -3.93 -2.81 -19.85
N VAL A 371 -4.09 -4.04 -19.36
CA VAL A 371 -5.35 -4.52 -18.76
C VAL A 371 -5.42 -4.30 -17.25
N SER A 372 -4.31 -3.87 -16.63
CA SER A 372 -4.15 -3.69 -15.18
C SER A 372 -4.84 -2.45 -14.61
N GLY A 373 -5.53 -1.66 -15.42
CA GLY A 373 -6.16 -0.41 -14.97
C GLY A 373 -5.18 0.73 -14.70
N LYS A 374 -3.91 0.55 -15.08
CA LYS A 374 -2.86 1.56 -14.93
C LYS A 374 -3.33 2.91 -15.46
N TYR A 375 -2.94 3.98 -14.76
CA TYR A 375 -3.31 5.36 -15.08
C TYR A 375 -4.82 5.66 -14.99
N GLY A 376 -5.54 4.99 -14.08
CA GLY A 376 -6.99 5.22 -13.88
C GLY A 376 -7.83 4.83 -15.10
N SER A 377 -7.35 3.87 -15.90
CA SER A 377 -8.00 3.54 -17.17
C SER A 377 -9.34 2.82 -16.98
N TYR A 378 -9.58 2.13 -15.85
CA TYR A 378 -10.86 1.46 -15.57
C TYR A 378 -12.04 2.43 -15.51
N GLN A 379 -11.86 3.64 -14.98
CA GLN A 379 -12.89 4.69 -14.93
C GLN A 379 -13.42 5.05 -16.33
N THR A 380 -12.61 4.83 -17.37
CA THR A 380 -12.98 5.04 -18.77
C THR A 380 -13.40 3.74 -19.47
N LEU A 381 -12.64 2.65 -19.27
CA LEU A 381 -12.81 1.39 -19.98
C LEU A 381 -14.02 0.60 -19.48
N ASP A 382 -14.27 0.55 -18.18
CA ASP A 382 -15.39 -0.22 -17.62
C ASP A 382 -16.74 0.30 -18.14
N PRO A 383 -17.02 1.63 -18.15
CA PRO A 383 -18.25 2.15 -18.74
C PRO A 383 -18.32 1.94 -20.26
N LEU A 384 -17.18 2.00 -20.98
CA LEU A 384 -17.16 1.75 -22.41
C LEU A 384 -17.56 0.31 -22.74
N ILE A 385 -16.96 -0.67 -22.05
CA ILE A 385 -17.28 -2.10 -22.19
C ILE A 385 -18.78 -2.31 -21.96
N ARG A 386 -19.30 -1.88 -20.81
CA ARG A 386 -20.71 -2.04 -20.46
C ARG A 386 -21.65 -1.36 -21.46
N LYS A 387 -21.32 -0.16 -21.94
CA LYS A 387 -22.13 0.53 -22.95
C LYS A 387 -22.20 -0.20 -24.30
N ILE A 388 -21.15 -0.92 -24.68
CA ILE A 388 -21.17 -1.74 -25.90
C ILE A 388 -22.01 -3.00 -25.67
N GLU A 389 -21.87 -3.65 -24.51
CA GLU A 389 -22.71 -4.80 -24.12
C GLU A 389 -24.20 -4.43 -24.05
N ASP A 390 -24.54 -3.26 -23.52
CA ASP A 390 -25.92 -2.71 -23.48
C ASP A 390 -26.51 -2.49 -24.89
N LYS A 391 -25.67 -2.47 -25.93
CA LYS A 391 -26.09 -2.46 -27.34
C LYS A 391 -26.20 -3.86 -27.94
N CYS A 392 -26.19 -4.89 -27.10
CA CYS A 392 -26.29 -6.30 -27.47
C CYS A 392 -25.11 -6.80 -28.32
N ALA A 393 -23.93 -6.18 -28.19
CA ALA A 393 -22.69 -6.64 -28.81
C ALA A 393 -21.82 -7.37 -27.78
N ASN A 394 -21.03 -8.34 -28.23
CA ASN A 394 -19.96 -8.89 -27.41
C ASN A 394 -18.79 -7.90 -27.36
N VAL A 395 -18.00 -7.91 -26.29
CA VAL A 395 -16.78 -7.12 -26.18
C VAL A 395 -15.59 -8.03 -25.93
N ILE A 396 -14.44 -7.74 -26.52
CA ILE A 396 -13.16 -8.32 -26.12
C ILE A 396 -12.19 -7.17 -25.93
N PHE A 397 -11.87 -6.84 -24.68
CA PHE A 397 -10.85 -5.85 -24.38
C PHE A 397 -9.51 -6.55 -24.13
N GLY A 398 -8.58 -6.41 -25.06
CA GLY A 398 -7.25 -6.98 -25.02
C GLY A 398 -6.17 -5.90 -24.88
N SER A 399 -5.08 -6.21 -24.20
CA SER A 399 -3.91 -5.33 -24.25
C SER A 399 -3.22 -5.39 -25.61
N PHE A 400 -2.74 -4.25 -26.10
CA PHE A 400 -1.76 -4.18 -27.17
C PHE A 400 -0.47 -3.51 -26.75
N SER A 401 0.65 -4.25 -26.77
CA SER A 401 1.96 -3.74 -26.38
C SER A 401 3.09 -4.57 -26.98
N TYR A 402 4.15 -3.91 -27.44
CA TYR A 402 5.37 -4.59 -27.93
C TYR A 402 6.07 -5.43 -26.85
N LYS A 403 5.72 -5.22 -25.57
CA LYS A 403 6.25 -5.99 -24.43
C LYS A 403 5.51 -7.31 -24.20
N ASP A 404 4.40 -7.52 -24.89
CA ASP A 404 3.59 -8.73 -24.79
C ASP A 404 3.72 -9.57 -26.05
N SER A 405 4.28 -10.77 -25.92
CA SER A 405 4.40 -11.71 -27.04
C SER A 405 3.05 -12.22 -27.57
N ASN A 406 1.98 -12.09 -26.78
CA ASN A 406 0.64 -12.58 -27.13
C ASN A 406 -0.29 -11.47 -27.64
N THR A 407 0.21 -10.24 -27.78
CA THR A 407 -0.55 -9.02 -28.12
C THR A 407 -1.46 -9.14 -29.35
N THR A 408 -1.08 -9.96 -30.33
CA THR A 408 -1.81 -10.18 -31.59
C THR A 408 -2.77 -11.37 -31.55
N THR A 409 -2.81 -12.12 -30.45
CA THR A 409 -3.55 -13.39 -30.36
C THR A 409 -4.92 -13.22 -29.70
N TYR A 410 -5.13 -12.17 -28.90
CA TYR A 410 -6.33 -12.02 -28.08
C TYR A 410 -7.63 -11.89 -28.87
N PHE A 411 -7.57 -11.46 -30.13
CA PHE A 411 -8.75 -11.35 -31.00
C PHE A 411 -8.84 -12.47 -32.04
N LEU A 412 -8.01 -13.50 -31.92
CA LEU A 412 -7.96 -14.62 -32.85
C LEU A 412 -8.39 -15.91 -32.14
N LYS A 413 -9.37 -16.62 -32.72
CA LYS A 413 -9.69 -18.00 -32.34
C LYS A 413 -9.34 -18.93 -33.48
N ASP A 414 -8.50 -19.92 -33.18
CA ASP A 414 -8.04 -20.90 -34.17
C ASP A 414 -7.46 -20.23 -35.43
N GLY A 415 -6.76 -19.10 -35.24
CA GLY A 415 -6.13 -18.29 -36.29
C GLY A 415 -7.08 -17.39 -37.08
N LYS A 416 -8.37 -17.32 -36.71
CA LYS A 416 -9.37 -16.47 -37.39
C LYS A 416 -9.78 -15.28 -36.50
N PRO A 417 -9.99 -14.09 -37.08
CA PRO A 417 -10.54 -12.95 -36.35
C PRO A 417 -11.90 -13.29 -35.72
N LEU A 418 -12.05 -12.95 -34.44
CA LEU A 418 -13.31 -13.02 -33.70
C LEU A 418 -14.09 -11.70 -33.68
N VAL A 419 -13.40 -10.59 -33.97
CA VAL A 419 -13.96 -9.25 -33.87
C VAL A 419 -14.49 -8.80 -35.23
N ASP A 420 -15.58 -8.03 -35.22
CA ASP A 420 -16.22 -7.43 -36.40
C ASP A 420 -15.84 -5.95 -36.57
N SER A 421 -15.38 -5.32 -35.50
CA SER A 421 -14.85 -3.95 -35.46
C SER A 421 -13.81 -3.83 -34.35
N LEU A 422 -12.88 -2.89 -34.49
CA LEU A 422 -11.81 -2.66 -33.53
C LEU A 422 -11.81 -1.20 -33.08
N ILE A 423 -11.79 -0.97 -31.78
CA ILE A 423 -11.50 0.34 -31.18
C ILE A 423 -10.05 0.32 -30.71
N VAL A 424 -9.21 1.19 -31.27
CA VAL A 424 -7.79 1.33 -30.90
C VAL A 424 -7.61 2.57 -30.04
N ILE A 425 -7.27 2.37 -28.77
CA ILE A 425 -7.07 3.44 -27.80
C ILE A 425 -5.58 3.80 -27.68
N ASN A 426 -4.67 2.87 -28.02
CA ASN A 426 -3.22 3.08 -28.04
C ASN A 426 -2.80 4.40 -28.71
N SER A 427 -1.95 5.16 -28.04
CA SER A 427 -1.30 6.35 -28.60
C SER A 427 -0.15 5.96 -29.54
N PHE A 428 0.32 6.90 -30.34
CA PHE A 428 1.38 6.70 -31.35
C PHE A 428 0.98 5.66 -32.41
N ARG A 429 1.96 5.14 -33.14
CA ARG A 429 1.80 3.97 -34.01
C ARG A 429 1.40 2.76 -33.15
N LEU A 430 0.53 1.90 -33.65
CA LEU A 430 0.05 0.71 -32.92
C LEU A 430 1.22 -0.14 -32.39
N TRP A 431 2.22 -0.39 -33.25
CA TRP A 431 3.41 -1.14 -32.90
C TRP A 431 4.68 -0.32 -33.13
N HIS A 432 5.15 0.30 -32.05
CA HIS A 432 6.37 1.11 -32.06
C HIS A 432 7.60 0.29 -32.46
N HIS A 433 8.39 0.80 -33.42
CA HIS A 433 9.57 0.15 -34.03
C HIS A 433 9.29 -1.08 -34.91
N HIS A 434 8.03 -1.48 -35.04
CA HIS A 434 7.58 -2.60 -35.86
C HIS A 434 6.32 -2.20 -36.64
N GLU A 435 6.35 -0.99 -37.21
CA GLU A 435 5.17 -0.34 -37.77
C GLU A 435 4.50 -1.18 -38.87
N ASP A 436 5.29 -1.81 -39.74
CA ASP A 436 4.79 -2.69 -40.81
C ASP A 436 4.11 -3.95 -40.25
N GLU A 437 4.60 -4.49 -39.13
CA GLU A 437 3.99 -5.64 -38.44
C GLU A 437 2.65 -5.23 -37.79
N GLY A 438 2.57 -4.02 -37.24
CA GLY A 438 1.33 -3.43 -36.74
C GLY A 438 0.27 -3.32 -37.83
N VAL A 439 0.63 -2.77 -39.00
CA VAL A 439 -0.26 -2.71 -40.16
C VAL A 439 -0.64 -4.11 -40.65
N GLY A 440 0.31 -5.04 -40.70
CA GLY A 440 0.06 -6.44 -41.07
C GLY A 440 -0.93 -7.13 -40.13
N TYR A 441 -0.86 -6.85 -38.83
CA TYR A 441 -1.83 -7.33 -37.84
C TYR A 441 -3.23 -6.76 -38.07
N LEU A 442 -3.36 -5.44 -38.31
CA LEU A 442 -4.65 -4.83 -38.65
C LEU A 442 -5.24 -5.41 -39.95
N GLN A 443 -4.40 -5.66 -40.96
CA GLN A 443 -4.80 -6.35 -42.18
C GLN A 443 -5.22 -7.80 -41.95
N GLN A 444 -4.60 -8.51 -40.99
CA GLN A 444 -4.98 -9.86 -40.60
C GLN A 444 -6.38 -9.88 -39.96
N LEU A 445 -6.68 -8.91 -39.09
CA LEU A 445 -8.02 -8.75 -38.53
C LEU A 445 -9.04 -8.38 -39.61
N ASN A 446 -8.64 -7.56 -40.59
CA ASN A 446 -9.44 -7.14 -41.73
C ASN A 446 -10.81 -6.54 -41.34
N VAL A 447 -10.80 -5.70 -40.29
CA VAL A 447 -11.96 -4.93 -39.80
C VAL A 447 -11.60 -3.46 -39.71
N THR A 448 -12.61 -2.58 -39.60
CA THR A 448 -12.38 -1.14 -39.45
C THR A 448 -11.73 -0.83 -38.09
N PRO A 449 -10.52 -0.22 -38.06
CA PRO A 449 -9.89 0.21 -36.82
C PRO A 449 -10.28 1.66 -36.51
N ILE A 450 -11.22 1.82 -35.57
CA ILE A 450 -11.71 3.11 -35.08
C ILE A 450 -10.76 3.64 -34.01
N LYS A 451 -10.29 4.88 -34.15
CA LYS A 451 -9.40 5.51 -33.17
C LYS A 451 -10.20 6.11 -32.01
N GLY A 452 -10.05 5.53 -30.83
CA GLY A 452 -10.50 6.11 -29.57
C GLY A 452 -9.43 7.02 -28.95
N ILE A 453 -9.77 8.26 -28.66
CA ILE A 453 -8.86 9.26 -28.08
C ILE A 453 -9.21 9.47 -26.60
N MET A 454 -8.25 9.18 -25.73
CA MET A 454 -8.26 9.55 -24.32
C MET A 454 -7.34 10.76 -24.15
N SER A 455 -7.90 11.94 -23.88
CA SER A 455 -7.07 13.13 -23.65
C SER A 455 -6.36 13.05 -22.31
N VAL A 456 -5.06 13.37 -22.30
CA VAL A 456 -4.21 13.34 -21.10
C VAL A 456 -3.93 14.73 -20.53
N TYR A 457 -4.29 15.79 -21.29
CA TYR A 457 -4.03 17.18 -20.89
C TYR A 457 -5.30 17.98 -20.60
N MET A 458 -6.46 17.47 -21.01
CA MET A 458 -7.72 18.19 -20.89
C MET A 458 -8.76 17.36 -20.16
N ASN A 459 -9.49 18.03 -19.28
CA ASN A 459 -10.76 17.54 -18.79
C ASN A 459 -11.91 18.06 -19.65
N GLU A 460 -13.15 17.69 -19.31
CA GLU A 460 -14.35 18.09 -20.05
C GLU A 460 -14.48 19.62 -20.15
N SER A 461 -14.26 20.34 -19.03
CA SER A 461 -14.36 21.80 -19.03
C SER A 461 -13.34 22.45 -19.98
N LYS A 462 -12.07 22.03 -19.90
CA LYS A 462 -11.02 22.52 -20.82
C LYS A 462 -11.31 22.17 -22.26
N TRP A 463 -11.82 20.97 -22.53
CA TRP A 463 -12.21 20.56 -23.88
C TRP A 463 -13.30 21.47 -24.46
N ASN A 464 -14.35 21.76 -23.68
CA ASN A 464 -15.46 22.61 -24.11
C ASN A 464 -15.05 24.05 -24.42
N GLU A 465 -13.96 24.54 -23.83
CA GLU A 465 -13.38 25.87 -24.11
C GLU A 465 -12.29 25.85 -25.19
N SER A 466 -11.88 24.65 -25.63
CA SER A 466 -10.80 24.47 -26.60
C SER A 466 -11.29 24.52 -28.05
N ASN A 467 -10.34 24.62 -28.98
CA ASN A 467 -10.58 24.39 -30.41
C ASN A 467 -10.26 22.95 -30.84
N GLY A 468 -10.23 22.00 -29.89
CA GLY A 468 -9.83 20.61 -30.11
C GLY A 468 -8.56 20.22 -29.36
N LEU A 469 -7.93 19.12 -29.81
CA LEU A 469 -6.73 18.55 -29.18
C LEU A 469 -5.55 19.54 -29.18
N SER A 470 -4.67 19.40 -28.18
CA SER A 470 -3.41 20.13 -28.16
C SER A 470 -2.55 19.74 -29.39
N PRO A 471 -1.67 20.63 -29.91
CA PRO A 471 -0.80 20.30 -31.04
C PRO A 471 0.05 19.05 -30.80
N SER A 472 0.44 18.80 -29.54
CA SER A 472 1.12 17.57 -29.14
C SER A 472 0.21 16.36 -29.34
N GLU A 473 -0.98 16.34 -28.75
CA GLU A 473 -1.95 15.24 -28.89
C GLU A 473 -2.35 14.98 -30.34
N VAL A 474 -2.48 16.01 -31.19
CA VAL A 474 -2.73 15.82 -32.62
C VAL A 474 -1.62 14.99 -33.27
N ALA A 475 -0.36 15.26 -32.94
CA ALA A 475 0.76 14.54 -33.53
C ALA A 475 0.72 13.04 -33.18
N TRP A 476 0.49 12.69 -31.91
CA TRP A 476 0.60 11.30 -31.45
C TRP A 476 -0.72 10.54 -31.27
N GLN A 477 -1.89 11.19 -31.23
CA GLN A 477 -3.21 10.51 -31.23
C GLN A 477 -3.94 10.55 -32.57
N VAL A 478 -3.51 11.39 -33.51
CA VAL A 478 -4.15 11.52 -34.82
C VAL A 478 -3.17 11.19 -35.94
N ALA A 479 -2.16 12.03 -36.16
CA ALA A 479 -1.30 11.92 -37.34
C ALA A 479 -0.50 10.60 -37.41
N LEU A 480 0.01 10.08 -36.28
CA LEU A 480 0.71 8.80 -36.27
C LEU A 480 -0.22 7.58 -36.46
N PRO A 481 -1.38 7.48 -35.78
CA PRO A 481 -2.37 6.44 -36.08
C PRO A 481 -2.94 6.49 -37.50
N GLU A 482 -3.09 7.66 -38.13
CA GLU A 482 -3.53 7.77 -39.54
C GLU A 482 -2.64 6.96 -40.49
N LEU A 483 -1.33 6.94 -40.21
CA LEU A 483 -0.36 6.17 -41.00
C LEU A 483 -0.59 4.64 -40.87
N ASP A 484 -1.31 4.16 -39.84
CA ASP A 484 -1.62 2.74 -39.59
C ASP A 484 -2.94 2.34 -40.28
N GLY A 485 -3.64 3.33 -40.85
CA GLY A 485 -4.97 3.15 -41.43
C GLY A 485 -6.09 3.21 -40.39
N GLU A 486 -5.83 3.71 -39.18
CA GLU A 486 -6.87 4.01 -38.19
C GLU A 486 -7.78 5.14 -38.69
N THR A 487 -9.08 5.04 -38.42
CA THR A 487 -10.12 5.94 -38.92
C THR A 487 -11.06 6.40 -37.79
N GLU A 488 -12.02 7.28 -38.11
CA GLU A 488 -13.11 7.67 -37.20
C GLU A 488 -12.60 8.10 -35.80
N PHE A 489 -11.75 9.13 -35.79
CA PHE A 489 -11.10 9.68 -34.61
C PHE A 489 -12.11 10.31 -33.64
N ILE A 490 -12.37 9.65 -32.51
CA ILE A 490 -13.37 10.07 -31.53
C ILE A 490 -12.73 10.30 -30.17
N LEU A 491 -12.81 11.52 -29.65
CA LEU A 491 -12.52 11.82 -28.25
C LEU A 491 -13.70 11.39 -27.38
N PHE A 492 -13.43 10.56 -26.38
CA PHE A 492 -14.46 10.00 -25.49
C PHE A 492 -14.09 10.05 -24.01
N SER A 493 -12.86 10.46 -23.68
CA SER A 493 -12.37 10.58 -22.31
C SER A 493 -11.37 11.72 -22.18
N GLY A 494 -11.28 12.27 -20.97
CA GLY A 494 -10.34 13.31 -20.57
C GLY A 494 -9.75 13.03 -19.19
N LYS A 495 -8.74 13.81 -18.80
CA LYS A 495 -8.05 13.66 -17.52
C LYS A 495 -8.73 14.49 -16.44
N GLU A 496 -9.26 13.82 -15.43
CA GLU A 496 -9.75 14.45 -14.20
C GLU A 496 -9.03 13.88 -12.99
N LYS A 497 -9.01 14.64 -11.89
CA LYS A 497 -8.58 14.14 -10.59
C LYS A 497 -9.71 13.30 -9.99
N ASP A 498 -9.41 12.07 -9.56
CA ASP A 498 -10.40 11.23 -8.89
C ASP A 498 -10.81 11.91 -7.56
N PRO A 499 -12.10 12.20 -7.34
CA PRO A 499 -12.54 12.92 -6.16
C PRO A 499 -12.52 12.07 -4.88
N VAL A 500 -12.40 10.74 -5.01
CA VAL A 500 -12.39 9.79 -3.89
C VAL A 500 -10.96 9.40 -3.53
N SER A 501 -10.18 8.95 -4.51
CA SER A 501 -8.80 8.51 -4.26
C SER A 501 -7.79 9.65 -4.36
N GLY A 502 -8.14 10.76 -5.01
CA GLY A 502 -7.21 11.86 -5.29
C GLY A 502 -6.22 11.55 -6.43
N GLU A 503 -6.36 10.41 -7.11
CA GLU A 503 -5.50 9.96 -8.22
C GLU A 503 -5.65 10.74 -9.54
#